data_AF-A0A937MXH4-F1
#
_entry.id   AF-A0A937MXH4-F1
#
_cell.length_a   1.000
_cell.length_b   1.000
_cell.length_c   1.000
_cell.angle_alpha   90.00
_cell.angle_beta   90.00
_cell.angle_gamma   90.00
#
_symmetry.space_group_name_H-M   'P 1'
#
loop_
_entity.id
_entity.type
_entity.pdbx_description
1 polymer ?
#
loop_
_entity_poly.entity_id
_entity_poly.type
_entity_poly.pdbx_seq_one_letter_code
_entity_poly.pdbx_strand_id
1 'polypeptide(L)'
;MATSISSYADEKFSCTPRPPYEASHYVEPLLEPGISKLHLIDNEDGSIVDSDSGLLWTKKDSYADLGKCLTWQESLDYVEKLDTAGFADWRMPTIKELATLYDPTKENNMAWDHNPEYPLALDEKFADGAAYWFWSNDGVIVEQKRGCARTLYFVNGLTHLRNLGQCNNGGVRAVRKLK
;
A
#
# COMPACT_ATOMS: atom_id res chain seq x y z
N MET A 1 22.68 18.07 -56.53
CA MET A 1 22.37 18.90 -55.35
C MET A 1 22.62 18.02 -54.14
N ALA A 2 23.74 18.24 -53.45
CA ALA A 2 24.22 17.36 -52.40
C ALA A 2 23.84 17.92 -51.02
N THR A 3 23.31 17.02 -50.20
CA THR A 3 22.81 17.19 -48.84
C THR A 3 23.91 17.68 -47.90
N SER A 4 23.63 18.74 -47.15
CA SER A 4 24.57 19.29 -46.15
C SER A 4 24.63 18.34 -44.95
N ILE A 5 25.79 17.72 -44.74
CA ILE A 5 26.08 16.90 -43.57
C ILE A 5 26.63 17.86 -42.50
N SER A 6 25.89 18.04 -41.41
CA SER A 6 26.34 18.83 -40.26
C SER A 6 27.50 18.11 -39.59
N SER A 7 28.70 18.71 -39.66
CA SER A 7 29.90 18.17 -39.03
C SER A 7 29.79 18.23 -37.51
N TYR A 8 29.70 17.07 -36.85
CA TYR A 8 30.03 16.93 -35.44
C TYR A 8 31.55 17.10 -35.28
N ALA A 9 31.99 18.35 -35.15
CA ALA A 9 33.38 18.69 -34.87
C ALA A 9 33.51 19.12 -33.39
N ASP A 10 34.32 18.35 -32.66
CA ASP A 10 35.16 18.77 -31.54
C ASP A 10 34.50 19.39 -30.30
N GLU A 11 33.71 18.62 -29.56
CA GLU A 11 33.72 18.77 -28.09
C GLU A 11 34.99 18.11 -27.56
N LYS A 12 36.03 18.94 -27.37
CA LYS A 12 37.28 18.55 -26.70
C LYS A 12 36.92 17.93 -25.34
N PHE A 13 37.16 16.63 -25.18
CA PHE A 13 37.16 15.97 -23.88
C PHE A 13 38.24 16.63 -23.00
N SER A 14 37.85 17.65 -22.25
CA SER A 14 38.69 18.30 -21.25
C SER A 14 38.77 17.39 -20.04
N CYS A 15 39.96 16.89 -19.72
CA CYS A 15 40.24 16.13 -18.49
C CYS A 15 40.24 17.00 -17.22
N THR A 16 39.67 18.20 -17.28
CA THR A 16 39.45 19.02 -16.08
C THR A 16 38.32 18.39 -15.26
N PRO A 17 38.54 18.09 -13.96
CA PRO A 17 37.47 17.63 -13.09
C PRO A 17 36.30 18.62 -13.20
N ARG A 18 35.12 18.13 -13.54
CA ARG A 18 33.92 18.95 -13.40
C ARG A 18 33.82 19.34 -11.93
N PRO A 19 33.43 20.58 -11.60
CA PRO A 19 33.10 20.90 -10.23
C PRO A 19 32.07 19.87 -9.73
N PRO A 20 32.13 19.47 -8.44
CA PRO A 20 31.13 18.59 -7.88
C PRO A 20 29.76 19.19 -8.16
N TYR A 21 28.82 18.36 -8.58
CA TYR A 21 27.45 18.81 -8.73
C TYR A 21 26.96 19.24 -7.33
N GLU A 22 26.54 20.49 -7.20
CA GLU A 22 25.74 20.90 -6.05
C GLU A 22 24.29 20.65 -6.40
N ALA A 23 23.65 19.73 -5.67
CA ALA A 23 22.21 19.59 -5.76
C ALA A 23 21.56 20.92 -5.36
N SER A 24 20.48 21.30 -6.03
CA SER A 24 19.60 22.34 -5.51
C SER A 24 19.18 21.98 -4.09
N HIS A 25 19.04 22.97 -3.21
CA HIS A 25 18.48 22.74 -1.88
C HIS A 25 17.14 22.02 -2.05
N TYR A 26 17.01 20.87 -1.40
CA TYR A 26 15.76 20.13 -1.39
C TYR A 26 14.70 21.01 -0.73
N VAL A 27 13.71 21.42 -1.51
CA VAL A 27 12.48 22.01 -0.99
C VAL A 27 11.53 20.84 -0.80
N GLU A 28 11.24 20.51 0.45
CA GLU A 28 10.21 19.53 0.76
C GLU A 28 8.91 19.99 0.08
N PRO A 29 8.26 19.15 -0.75
CA PRO A 29 6.98 19.49 -1.33
C PRO A 29 6.04 19.92 -0.21
N LEU A 30 5.39 21.07 -0.37
CA LEU A 30 4.35 21.52 0.55
C LEU A 30 3.21 20.49 0.48
N LEU A 31 3.25 19.49 1.36
CA LEU A 31 2.08 18.70 1.71
C LEU A 31 1.10 19.69 2.30
N GLU A 32 -0.01 19.98 1.60
CA GLU A 32 -1.07 20.79 2.18
C GLU A 32 -1.49 20.14 3.50
N PRO A 33 -1.31 20.82 4.64
CA PRO A 33 -1.51 20.18 5.92
C PRO A 33 -2.99 19.87 6.14
N GLY A 34 -3.28 18.60 6.42
CA GLY A 34 -4.47 18.18 7.15
C GLY A 34 -5.73 17.85 6.35
N ILE A 35 -5.68 17.80 5.02
CA ILE A 35 -6.82 17.33 4.22
C ILE A 35 -6.50 15.93 3.67
N SER A 36 -7.23 14.94 4.17
CA SER A 36 -7.22 13.58 3.62
C SER A 36 -7.54 13.63 2.13
N LYS A 37 -6.72 12.95 1.32
CA LYS A 37 -6.95 12.83 -0.13
C LYS A 37 -7.90 11.69 -0.49
N LEU A 38 -8.35 10.92 0.49
CA LEU A 38 -9.14 9.72 0.28
C LEU A 38 -10.63 10.04 0.25
N HIS A 39 -11.28 9.82 -0.89
CA HIS A 39 -12.73 9.88 -0.99
C HIS A 39 -13.35 8.49 -0.80
N LEU A 40 -13.68 8.19 0.45
CA LEU A 40 -14.26 6.90 0.84
C LEU A 40 -15.76 7.03 1.16
N ILE A 41 -16.55 6.10 0.65
CA ILE A 41 -18.00 6.03 0.86
C ILE A 41 -18.32 4.68 1.51
N ASP A 42 -18.92 4.69 2.71
CA ASP A 42 -19.39 3.48 3.38
C ASP A 42 -20.76 3.10 2.83
N ASN A 43 -20.91 1.85 2.38
CA ASN A 43 -22.17 1.33 1.84
C ASN A 43 -23.10 0.77 2.94
N GLU A 44 -22.66 0.76 4.21
CA GLU A 44 -23.38 0.21 5.36
C GLU A 44 -23.67 -1.30 5.30
N ASP A 45 -23.09 -2.00 4.32
CA ASP A 45 -23.19 -3.45 4.10
C ASP A 45 -21.89 -4.21 4.47
N GLY A 46 -20.94 -3.50 5.07
CA GLY A 46 -19.60 -4.00 5.38
C GLY A 46 -18.56 -3.76 4.28
N SER A 47 -18.92 -3.03 3.22
CA SER A 47 -18.01 -2.58 2.16
C SER A 47 -17.85 -1.06 2.11
N ILE A 48 -16.69 -0.62 1.62
CA ILE A 48 -16.34 0.80 1.44
C ILE A 48 -15.86 1.00 0.00
N VAL A 49 -16.44 1.98 -0.68
CA VAL A 49 -16.02 2.40 -2.02
C VAL A 49 -14.93 3.45 -1.89
N ASP A 50 -13.82 3.24 -2.59
CA ASP A 50 -12.83 4.26 -2.89
C ASP A 50 -13.16 4.85 -4.26
N SER A 51 -13.72 6.06 -4.28
CA SER A 51 -14.17 6.70 -5.51
C SER A 51 -13.02 7.20 -6.38
N ASP A 52 -11.83 7.39 -5.82
CA ASP A 52 -10.66 7.85 -6.57
C ASP A 52 -10.03 6.69 -7.35
N SER A 53 -10.00 5.49 -6.78
CA SER A 53 -9.45 4.29 -7.44
C SER A 53 -10.50 3.42 -8.15
N GLY A 54 -11.79 3.61 -7.87
CA GLY A 54 -12.88 2.76 -8.38
C GLY A 54 -12.86 1.35 -7.79
N LEU A 55 -12.26 1.20 -6.60
CA LEU A 55 -12.14 -0.06 -5.88
C LEU A 55 -13.15 -0.14 -4.75
N LEU A 56 -13.58 -1.36 -4.47
CA LEU A 56 -14.38 -1.70 -3.31
C LEU A 56 -13.50 -2.45 -2.32
N TRP A 57 -13.57 -2.04 -1.05
CA TRP A 57 -12.78 -2.57 0.05
C TRP A 57 -13.70 -3.13 1.12
N THR A 58 -13.22 -4.13 1.86
CA THR A 58 -13.94 -4.56 3.06
C THR A 58 -13.69 -3.61 4.22
N LYS A 59 -14.75 -3.30 4.98
CA LYS A 59 -14.67 -2.40 6.13
C LYS A 59 -13.79 -2.98 7.24
N LYS A 60 -13.95 -4.28 7.52
CA LYS A 60 -13.07 -5.05 8.39
C LYS A 60 -11.97 -5.70 7.55
N ASP A 61 -10.75 -5.69 8.09
CA ASP A 61 -9.69 -6.58 7.62
C ASP A 61 -9.77 -7.92 8.37
N SER A 62 -8.90 -8.86 8.00
CA SER A 62 -8.89 -10.19 8.63
C SER A 62 -8.62 -10.17 10.14
N TYR A 63 -7.87 -9.18 10.64
CA TYR A 63 -7.56 -9.10 12.07
C TYR A 63 -8.75 -8.55 12.86
N ALA A 64 -9.39 -7.47 12.40
CA ALA A 64 -10.60 -6.94 13.03
C ALA A 64 -11.77 -7.94 12.99
N ASP A 65 -11.77 -8.86 12.03
CA ASP A 65 -12.77 -9.93 11.91
C ASP A 65 -12.46 -11.15 12.81
N LEU A 66 -11.23 -11.65 12.77
CA LEU A 66 -10.85 -12.91 13.43
C LEU A 66 -10.16 -12.74 14.80
N GLY A 67 -9.71 -11.54 15.13
CA GLY A 67 -8.93 -11.23 16.34
C GLY A 67 -7.55 -11.92 16.38
N LYS A 68 -7.03 -12.37 15.23
CA LYS A 68 -5.73 -13.03 15.13
C LYS A 68 -5.03 -12.65 13.84
N CYS A 69 -3.70 -12.76 13.87
CA CYS A 69 -2.94 -12.59 12.65
C CYS A 69 -3.11 -13.79 11.71
N LEU A 70 -2.84 -13.54 10.43
CA LEU A 70 -2.81 -14.57 9.39
C LEU A 70 -1.47 -14.58 8.67
N THR A 71 -0.99 -15.78 8.37
CA THR A 71 0.08 -15.97 7.37
C THR A 71 -0.41 -15.57 5.98
N TRP A 72 0.51 -15.45 5.02
CA TRP A 72 0.13 -15.09 3.66
C TRP A 72 -0.83 -16.11 3.03
N GLN A 73 -0.60 -17.40 3.26
CA GLN A 73 -1.48 -18.46 2.73
C GLN A 73 -2.85 -18.43 3.41
N GLU A 74 -2.90 -18.29 4.74
CA GLU A 74 -4.19 -18.16 5.44
C GLU A 74 -4.94 -16.90 5.02
N SER A 75 -4.22 -15.84 4.66
CA SER A 75 -4.81 -14.60 4.14
C SER A 75 -5.43 -14.80 2.77
N LEU A 76 -4.81 -15.58 1.87
CA LEU A 76 -5.45 -15.97 0.61
C LEU A 76 -6.72 -16.78 0.86
N ASP A 77 -6.62 -17.82 1.70
CA ASP A 77 -7.75 -18.69 2.02
C ASP A 77 -8.91 -17.92 2.70
N TYR A 78 -8.59 -16.90 3.51
CA TYR A 78 -9.57 -16.01 4.13
C TYR A 78 -10.32 -15.20 3.08
N VAL A 79 -9.59 -14.57 2.16
CA VAL A 79 -10.19 -13.71 1.13
C VAL A 79 -11.03 -14.52 0.14
N GLU A 80 -10.60 -15.73 -0.23
CA GLU A 80 -11.35 -16.61 -1.13
C GLU A 80 -12.70 -17.08 -0.55
N LYS A 81 -12.83 -17.12 0.78
CA LYS A 81 -14.05 -17.56 1.49
C LYS A 81 -14.92 -16.40 1.93
N LEU A 82 -14.52 -15.17 1.64
CA LEU A 82 -15.19 -13.98 2.11
C LEU A 82 -16.49 -13.76 1.33
N ASP A 83 -17.60 -13.54 2.05
CA ASP A 83 -18.92 -13.23 1.48
C ASP A 83 -19.46 -11.92 2.07
N THR A 84 -18.61 -10.89 2.12
CA THR A 84 -18.99 -9.57 2.61
C THR A 84 -19.78 -8.82 1.55
N ALA A 85 -20.81 -8.08 1.95
CA ALA A 85 -21.69 -7.30 1.06
C ALA A 85 -22.36 -8.13 -0.06
N GLY A 86 -22.54 -9.44 0.14
CA GLY A 86 -23.15 -10.34 -0.85
C GLY A 86 -22.27 -10.62 -2.06
N PHE A 87 -20.96 -10.40 -1.94
CA PHE A 87 -19.97 -10.61 -2.98
C PHE A 87 -18.99 -11.72 -2.57
N ALA A 88 -18.68 -12.63 -3.50
CA ALA A 88 -17.78 -13.76 -3.28
C ALA A 88 -16.51 -13.74 -4.16
N ASP A 89 -16.29 -12.69 -4.96
CA ASP A 89 -15.11 -12.53 -5.84
C ASP A 89 -14.10 -11.51 -5.26
N TRP A 90 -14.02 -11.47 -3.93
CA TRP A 90 -12.98 -10.76 -3.21
C TRP A 90 -11.61 -11.34 -3.55
N ARG A 91 -10.59 -10.48 -3.59
CA ARG A 91 -9.20 -10.89 -3.83
C ARG A 91 -8.23 -10.14 -2.94
N MET A 92 -7.03 -10.70 -2.82
CA MET A 92 -5.93 -10.04 -2.14
C MET A 92 -5.51 -8.79 -2.94
N PRO A 93 -5.18 -7.67 -2.26
CA PRO A 93 -4.80 -6.43 -2.93
C PRO A 93 -3.36 -6.47 -3.41
N THR A 94 -3.05 -5.59 -4.36
CA THR A 94 -1.66 -5.27 -4.74
C THR A 94 -1.12 -4.16 -3.83
N ILE A 95 0.20 -4.01 -3.76
CA ILE A 95 0.86 -2.93 -3.00
C ILE A 95 0.43 -1.56 -3.52
N LYS A 96 0.25 -1.41 -4.83
CA LYS A 96 -0.21 -0.15 -5.42
C LYS A 96 -1.61 0.23 -4.95
N GLU A 97 -2.49 -0.75 -4.84
CA GLU A 97 -3.86 -0.55 -4.32
C GLU A 97 -3.83 -0.27 -2.82
N LEU A 98 -3.03 -1.00 -2.04
CA LEU A 98 -2.87 -0.72 -0.61
C LEU A 98 -2.32 0.68 -0.35
N ALA A 99 -1.39 1.14 -1.19
CA ALA A 99 -0.79 2.47 -1.07
C ALA A 99 -1.81 3.60 -1.30
N THR A 100 -2.92 3.36 -2.01
CA THR A 100 -3.98 4.39 -2.13
C THR A 100 -4.69 4.61 -0.81
N LEU A 101 -4.83 3.57 0.02
CA LEU A 101 -5.49 3.65 1.33
C LEU A 101 -4.66 4.33 2.42
N TYR A 102 -3.35 4.51 2.21
CA TYR A 102 -2.49 5.14 3.20
C TYR A 102 -2.69 6.65 3.19
N ASP A 103 -3.08 7.20 4.33
CA ASP A 103 -3.29 8.64 4.49
C ASP A 103 -2.28 9.23 5.49
N PRO A 104 -1.26 9.98 5.02
CA PRO A 104 -0.26 10.58 5.90
C PRO A 104 -0.83 11.71 6.78
N THR A 105 -2.07 12.15 6.57
CA THR A 105 -2.72 13.16 7.42
C THR A 105 -3.32 12.58 8.69
N LYS A 106 -3.44 11.24 8.80
CA LYS A 106 -3.99 10.56 9.97
C LYS A 106 -2.92 10.30 11.03
N GLU A 107 -3.26 10.55 12.30
CA GLU A 107 -2.37 10.29 13.43
C GLU A 107 -2.14 8.80 13.63
N ASN A 108 -0.92 8.42 14.03
CA ASN A 108 -0.55 7.02 14.19
C ASN A 108 0.58 6.86 15.24
N ASN A 109 0.48 7.65 16.31
CA ASN A 109 1.59 7.79 17.25
C ASN A 109 1.92 6.51 18.02
N MET A 110 0.99 5.57 18.21
CA MET A 110 1.24 4.32 18.98
C MET A 110 0.25 3.17 18.67
N ALA A 111 -0.08 2.90 17.40
CA ALA A 111 -1.02 1.82 17.04
C ALA A 111 -0.38 0.41 17.18
N TRP A 112 0.01 0.01 18.39
CA TRP A 112 0.79 -1.21 18.66
C TRP A 112 0.03 -2.29 19.43
N ASP A 113 -1.22 -2.05 19.84
CA ASP A 113 -2.09 -2.98 20.55
C ASP A 113 -3.51 -3.18 19.95
N HIS A 114 -3.77 -2.72 18.71
CA HIS A 114 -5.11 -2.73 18.08
C HIS A 114 -6.16 -1.93 18.88
N ASN A 115 -5.72 -1.04 19.79
CA ASN A 115 -6.59 -0.21 20.60
C ASN A 115 -7.17 0.95 19.77
N PRO A 116 -8.50 1.15 19.79
CA PRO A 116 -9.15 2.30 19.14
C PRO A 116 -8.62 3.68 19.58
N GLU A 117 -8.02 3.78 20.77
CA GLU A 117 -7.41 5.03 21.27
C GLU A 117 -6.15 5.45 20.49
N TYR A 118 -5.50 4.52 19.78
CA TYR A 118 -4.33 4.79 18.95
C TYR A 118 -4.59 4.35 17.50
N PRO A 119 -5.29 5.18 16.70
CA PRO A 119 -5.69 4.80 15.36
C PRO A 119 -4.47 4.61 14.45
N LEU A 120 -4.63 3.74 13.44
CA LEU A 120 -3.69 3.63 12.33
C LEU A 120 -3.86 4.81 11.38
N ALA A 121 -2.89 5.02 10.48
CA ALA A 121 -3.02 5.99 9.39
C ALA A 121 -3.98 5.49 8.29
N LEU A 122 -5.20 5.17 8.71
CA LEU A 122 -6.35 4.71 7.94
C LEU A 122 -7.52 5.66 8.21
N ASP A 123 -8.43 5.75 7.25
CA ASP A 123 -9.66 6.52 7.44
C ASP A 123 -10.58 5.89 8.51
N GLU A 124 -11.24 6.72 9.30
CA GLU A 124 -12.15 6.34 10.39
C GLU A 124 -13.37 5.53 9.91
N LYS A 125 -13.66 5.53 8.60
CA LYS A 125 -14.70 4.66 8.03
C LYS A 125 -14.35 3.19 8.13
N PHE A 126 -13.06 2.85 8.17
CA PHE A 126 -12.64 1.48 8.37
C PHE A 126 -12.88 1.03 9.81
N ALA A 127 -13.05 -0.27 10.01
CA ALA A 127 -13.24 -0.80 11.35
C ALA A 127 -11.97 -0.64 12.21
N ASP A 128 -12.19 -0.33 13.49
CA ASP A 128 -11.14 -0.38 14.51
C ASP A 128 -10.56 -1.80 14.66
N GLY A 129 -9.37 -1.87 15.26
CA GLY A 129 -8.69 -3.14 15.52
C GLY A 129 -8.07 -3.79 14.28
N ALA A 130 -7.85 -3.02 13.22
CA ALA A 130 -7.19 -3.51 12.00
C ALA A 130 -5.71 -3.85 12.24
N ALA A 131 -5.18 -4.79 11.44
CA ALA A 131 -3.76 -5.14 11.49
C ALA A 131 -2.87 -3.96 11.09
N TYR A 132 -1.65 -3.93 11.62
CA TYR A 132 -0.69 -2.83 11.39
C TYR A 132 -0.10 -2.82 9.99
N TRP A 133 -0.06 -4.00 9.38
CA TRP A 133 0.45 -4.19 8.05
C TRP A 133 -0.38 -5.23 7.30
N PHE A 134 -0.58 -4.97 6.01
CA PHE A 134 -1.40 -5.83 5.16
C PHE A 134 -0.55 -6.62 4.18
N TRP A 135 -0.91 -7.89 3.99
CA TRP A 135 -0.42 -8.72 2.91
C TRP A 135 -0.86 -8.18 1.56
N SER A 136 0.04 -8.29 0.59
CA SER A 136 -0.27 -8.08 -0.81
C SER A 136 -0.07 -9.35 -1.61
N ASN A 137 -0.70 -9.39 -2.78
CA ASN A 137 -0.46 -10.40 -3.79
C ASN A 137 0.88 -10.20 -4.54
N ASP A 138 1.57 -9.08 -4.31
CA ASP A 138 2.87 -8.79 -4.93
C ASP A 138 3.98 -9.53 -4.19
N GLY A 139 4.21 -10.79 -4.56
CA GLY A 139 5.27 -11.64 -3.99
C GLY A 139 6.34 -12.05 -4.99
N VAL A 140 7.53 -12.35 -4.45
CA VAL A 140 8.58 -13.11 -5.16
C VAL A 140 8.50 -14.54 -4.64
N ILE A 141 7.88 -15.42 -5.43
CA ILE A 141 7.88 -16.85 -5.16
C ILE A 141 9.26 -17.38 -5.57
N VAL A 142 10.10 -17.68 -4.59
CA VAL A 142 11.30 -18.51 -4.80
C VAL A 142 10.88 -19.95 -4.54
N GLU A 143 11.24 -20.87 -5.45
CA GLU A 143 10.86 -22.28 -5.38
C GLU A 143 11.12 -22.91 -3.99
N GLN A 144 10.35 -23.95 -3.64
CA GLN A 144 10.46 -24.74 -2.39
C GLN A 144 9.90 -24.10 -1.10
N LYS A 145 8.71 -23.47 -1.15
CA LYS A 145 8.01 -22.91 0.03
C LYS A 145 8.77 -21.81 0.80
N ARG A 146 9.84 -21.26 0.21
CA ARG A 146 10.61 -20.12 0.75
C ARG A 146 10.34 -18.86 -0.09
N GLY A 147 9.07 -18.48 -0.18
CA GLY A 147 8.67 -17.25 -0.83
C GLY A 147 8.72 -16.04 0.11
N CYS A 148 8.71 -14.85 -0.49
CA CYS A 148 8.45 -13.60 0.20
C CYS A 148 7.27 -12.88 -0.46
N ALA A 149 6.43 -12.24 0.34
CA ALA A 149 5.41 -11.31 -0.15
C ALA A 149 5.70 -9.90 0.34
N ARG A 150 5.34 -8.90 -0.47
CA ARG A 150 5.38 -7.51 -0.04
C ARG A 150 4.22 -7.24 0.90
N THR A 151 4.47 -6.37 1.86
CA THR A 151 3.51 -5.90 2.86
C THR A 151 3.58 -4.38 2.93
N LEU A 152 2.44 -3.74 3.19
CA LEU A 152 2.40 -2.30 3.44
C LEU A 152 2.12 -2.06 4.91
N TYR A 153 2.94 -1.20 5.54
CA TYR A 153 2.75 -0.75 6.90
C TYR A 153 1.90 0.52 6.90
N PHE A 154 0.74 0.46 7.55
CA PHE A 154 -0.08 1.66 7.76
C PHE A 154 0.47 2.53 8.89
N VAL A 155 1.49 2.05 9.61
CA VAL A 155 2.20 2.82 10.64
C VAL A 155 3.19 3.84 10.03
N ASN A 156 3.57 3.72 8.76
CA ASN A 156 4.52 4.68 8.17
C ASN A 156 4.42 4.79 6.64
N GLY A 157 3.48 4.06 6.02
CA GLY A 157 3.32 3.99 4.57
C GLY A 157 4.43 3.22 3.86
N LEU A 158 5.32 2.54 4.59
CA LEU A 158 6.46 1.86 3.99
C LEU A 158 6.13 0.42 3.59
N THR A 159 6.74 0.00 2.49
CA THR A 159 6.64 -1.37 1.99
C THR A 159 7.77 -2.23 2.53
N HIS A 160 7.46 -3.45 2.96
CA HIS A 160 8.43 -4.42 3.45
C HIS A 160 8.27 -5.77 2.78
N LEU A 161 9.37 -6.52 2.62
CA LEU A 161 9.33 -7.92 2.23
C LEU A 161 9.26 -8.81 3.47
N ARG A 162 8.35 -9.79 3.48
CA ARG A 162 8.19 -10.76 4.57
C ARG A 162 8.14 -12.18 4.04
N ASN A 163 8.69 -13.10 4.84
CA ASN A 163 8.51 -14.53 4.61
C ASN A 163 7.04 -14.90 4.73
N LEU A 164 6.54 -15.80 3.86
CA LEU A 164 5.11 -16.15 3.82
C LEU A 164 4.54 -16.71 5.13
N GLY A 165 5.40 -17.32 5.97
CA GLY A 165 5.02 -17.86 7.27
C GLY A 165 5.01 -16.85 8.43
N GLN A 166 5.34 -15.58 8.18
CA GLN A 166 5.24 -14.54 9.21
C GLN A 166 3.77 -14.25 9.53
N CYS A 167 3.43 -14.02 10.79
CA CYS A 167 2.05 -13.71 11.19
C CYS A 167 1.98 -12.42 12.02
N ASN A 168 2.92 -12.18 12.94
CA ASN A 168 2.83 -11.14 13.98
C ASN A 168 2.21 -9.79 13.54
N ASN A 169 0.99 -9.53 14.03
CA ASN A 169 0.21 -8.30 13.84
C ASN A 169 -0.06 -7.92 12.36
N GLY A 170 -0.04 -8.92 11.47
CA GLY A 170 -0.37 -8.78 10.07
C GLY A 170 -1.73 -9.37 9.74
N GLY A 171 -2.33 -8.82 8.70
CA GLY A 171 -3.62 -9.27 8.18
C GLY A 171 -3.73 -9.00 6.69
N VAL A 172 -4.96 -9.08 6.19
CA VAL A 172 -5.30 -8.72 4.81
C VAL A 172 -6.64 -8.01 4.79
N ARG A 173 -6.72 -6.94 4.01
CA ARG A 173 -7.99 -6.32 3.64
C ARG A 173 -8.33 -6.73 2.22
N ALA A 174 -9.49 -7.33 2.04
CA ALA A 174 -9.93 -7.76 0.73
C ALA A 174 -10.29 -6.56 -0.16
N VAL A 175 -9.99 -6.70 -1.44
CA VAL A 175 -10.34 -5.70 -2.46
C VAL A 175 -11.09 -6.36 -3.60
N ARG A 176 -11.99 -5.60 -4.21
CA ARG A 176 -12.78 -5.97 -5.38
C ARG A 176 -12.80 -4.80 -6.36
N LYS A 177 -12.85 -5.07 -7.66
CA LYS A 177 -13.11 -4.04 -8.67
C LYS A 177 -14.61 -3.86 -8.86
N LEU A 178 -15.07 -2.61 -8.89
CA LEU A 178 -16.43 -2.30 -9.32
C LEU A 178 -16.58 -2.64 -10.82
N LYS A 179 -17.70 -3.26 -11.20
CA LYS A 179 -18.01 -3.60 -12.59
C LYS A 179 -18.73 -2.46 -13.27
#